data_AF-A0A7Y9NHM7-F1
#
_entry.id   AF-A0A7Y9NHM7-F1
#
_cell.length_a   1.000
_cell.length_b   1.000
_cell.length_c   1.000
_cell.angle_alpha   90.00
_cell.angle_beta   90.00
_cell.angle_gamma   90.00
#
_symmetry.space_group_name_H-M   'P 1'
#
loop_
_entity.id
_entity.type
_entity.pdbx_description
1 polymer ?
#
loop_
_entity_poly.entity_id
_entity_poly.type
_entity_poly.pdbx_seq_one_letter_code
_entity_poly.pdbx_strand_id
1 'polypeptide(L)'
;MKIRYRFTFVWDESRGSKLAALGLKVLAPAEPRPEVGGIAVSHAVEGDPGWSEACHLIRSWKGMTTVTTEFTPAEFAGADHCALHVVHASGYPQPEQDFSFRERAYDLSNWCSKCGEGAVQVAPFRIKRSLKWGRNAFLKLHWVEEAYFVQTSVWAEHLASLGIARLPVEDSRGEVLDDVVQLDPGPALPLSLEEEEGIRCGRCGRVRYPWHERGFFPAPVLSPEVPLFRSAQRFGVEHQSANAIVVSATVAAAIKGAGLRGAELWPCVPSTQIAGDGR
;
A
#
# COMPACT_ATOMS: atom_id res chain seq x y z
N MET A 1 -3.04 7.46 17.37
CA MET A 1 -2.87 7.73 15.93
C MET A 1 -3.73 8.94 15.58
N LYS A 2 -3.43 9.61 14.47
CA LYS A 2 -4.28 10.66 13.92
C LYS A 2 -4.64 10.30 12.49
N ILE A 3 -5.92 10.20 12.17
CA ILE A 3 -6.39 10.01 10.80
C ILE A 3 -6.66 11.39 10.22
N ARG A 4 -5.94 11.75 9.16
CA ARG A 4 -6.04 13.03 8.49
C ARG A 4 -6.77 12.90 7.18
N TYR A 5 -7.61 13.87 6.93
CA TYR A 5 -8.36 14.03 5.70
C TYR A 5 -7.80 15.22 4.94
N ARG A 6 -7.51 15.02 3.66
CA ARG A 6 -7.28 16.07 2.68
C ARG A 6 -8.45 16.11 1.73
N PHE A 7 -9.15 17.24 1.72
CA PHE A 7 -10.26 17.50 0.82
C PHE A 7 -9.80 18.33 -0.37
N THR A 8 -10.25 17.94 -1.56
CA THR A 8 -10.09 18.71 -2.79
C THR A 8 -11.45 18.89 -3.45
N PHE A 9 -11.79 20.12 -3.80
CA PHE A 9 -13.09 20.46 -4.35
C PHE A 9 -13.00 21.67 -5.26
N VAL A 10 -13.96 21.80 -6.18
CA VAL A 10 -14.08 23.00 -7.01
C VAL A 10 -14.43 24.19 -6.11
N TRP A 11 -13.63 25.24 -6.20
CA TRP A 11 -13.74 26.45 -5.42
C TRP A 11 -14.97 27.26 -5.82
N ASP A 12 -15.74 27.63 -4.81
CA ASP A 12 -16.60 28.80 -4.81
C ASP A 12 -16.60 29.40 -3.39
N GLU A 13 -16.90 30.68 -3.26
CA GLU A 13 -16.83 31.40 -1.98
C GLU A 13 -17.84 30.86 -0.95
N SER A 14 -18.99 30.34 -1.42
CA SER A 14 -20.01 29.73 -0.57
C SER A 14 -19.51 28.45 0.10
N ARG A 15 -18.84 27.57 -0.65
CA ARG A 15 -18.21 26.34 -0.16
C ARG A 15 -17.08 26.65 0.81
N GLY A 16 -16.25 27.64 0.48
CA GLY A 16 -15.20 28.14 1.37
C GLY A 16 -15.77 28.58 2.72
N SER A 17 -16.81 29.40 2.68
CA SER A 17 -17.50 29.91 3.87
C SER A 17 -18.16 28.80 4.70
N LYS A 18 -18.78 27.80 4.04
CA LYS A 18 -19.37 26.64 4.72
C LYS A 18 -18.34 25.82 5.50
N LEU A 19 -17.17 25.54 4.92
CA LEU A 19 -16.11 24.82 5.64
C LEU A 19 -15.47 25.66 6.74
N ALA A 20 -15.29 26.97 6.52
CA ALA A 20 -14.77 27.88 7.54
C ALA A 20 -15.71 27.97 8.75
N ALA A 21 -17.03 27.96 8.54
CA ALA A 21 -18.03 27.93 9.61
C ALA A 21 -17.97 26.65 10.46
N LEU A 22 -17.43 25.55 9.91
CA LEU A 22 -17.15 24.32 10.65
C LEU A 22 -15.80 24.34 11.39
N GLY A 23 -15.06 25.46 11.31
CA GLY A 23 -13.74 25.62 11.92
C GLY A 23 -12.58 25.10 11.06
N LEU A 24 -12.82 24.71 9.80
CA LEU A 24 -11.77 24.20 8.92
C LEU A 24 -11.05 25.34 8.19
N LYS A 25 -9.72 25.21 8.08
CA LYS A 25 -8.91 26.10 7.23
C LYS A 25 -9.06 25.70 5.76
N VAL A 26 -9.52 26.63 4.94
CA VAL A 26 -9.62 26.45 3.49
C VAL A 26 -8.49 27.20 2.78
N LEU A 27 -7.78 26.50 1.90
CA LEU A 27 -6.80 27.05 0.99
C LEU A 27 -7.48 27.27 -0.36
N ALA A 28 -7.81 28.52 -0.66
CA ALA A 28 -8.34 28.92 -1.96
C ALA A 28 -7.29 28.75 -3.07
N PRO A 29 -7.71 28.56 -4.34
CA PRO A 29 -6.80 28.55 -5.48
C PRO A 29 -6.08 29.90 -5.61
N ALA A 30 -4.82 29.88 -6.04
CA ALA A 30 -4.00 31.09 -6.21
C ALA A 30 -4.59 32.08 -7.22
N GLU A 31 -5.27 31.58 -8.27
CA GLU A 31 -5.95 32.38 -9.28
C GLU A 31 -7.37 31.83 -9.52
N PRO A 32 -8.39 32.31 -8.78
CA PRO A 32 -9.76 31.86 -8.98
C PRO A 32 -10.29 32.35 -10.33
N ARG A 33 -10.42 31.46 -11.32
CA ARG A 33 -11.02 31.80 -12.62
C ARG A 33 -12.55 31.73 -12.53
N PRO A 34 -13.28 32.82 -12.85
CA PRO A 34 -14.74 32.88 -12.70
C PRO A 34 -15.51 31.83 -13.51
N GLU A 35 -14.97 31.37 -14.64
CA GLU A 35 -15.69 30.51 -15.60
C GLU A 35 -15.46 29.00 -15.39
N VAL A 36 -14.36 28.61 -14.75
CA VAL A 36 -13.94 27.19 -14.62
C VAL A 36 -13.88 26.75 -13.15
N GLY A 37 -13.79 27.70 -12.21
CA GLY A 37 -13.43 27.43 -10.82
C GLY A 37 -11.96 27.01 -10.69
N GLY A 38 -11.36 27.23 -9.53
CA GLY A 38 -10.06 26.64 -9.18
C GLY A 38 -10.25 25.44 -8.25
N ILE A 39 -9.19 24.71 -7.94
CA ILE A 39 -9.23 23.65 -6.92
C ILE A 39 -8.86 24.25 -5.57
N ALA A 40 -9.76 24.15 -4.60
CA ALA A 40 -9.49 24.46 -3.22
C ALA A 40 -9.10 23.20 -2.44
N VAL A 41 -8.32 23.41 -1.38
CA VAL A 41 -7.86 22.35 -0.49
C VAL A 41 -8.27 22.68 0.94
N SER A 42 -8.78 21.69 1.67
CA SER A 42 -9.01 21.81 3.11
C SER A 42 -8.50 20.55 3.81
N HIS A 43 -8.23 20.65 5.11
CA HIS A 43 -7.76 19.52 5.92
C HIS A 43 -8.63 19.39 7.17
N ALA A 44 -8.84 18.15 7.61
CA ALA A 44 -9.48 17.82 8.87
C ALA A 44 -8.76 16.64 9.53
N VAL A 45 -8.95 16.51 10.85
CA VAL A 45 -8.58 15.30 11.60
C VAL A 45 -9.87 14.58 11.96
N GLU A 46 -9.87 13.26 11.82
CA GLU A 46 -10.99 12.42 12.21
C GLU A 46 -11.35 12.64 13.68
N GLY A 47 -12.64 12.83 13.96
CA GLY A 47 -13.17 13.10 15.30
C GLY A 47 -13.14 14.57 15.74
N ASP A 48 -12.41 15.46 15.05
CA ASP A 48 -12.42 16.89 15.37
C ASP A 48 -13.81 17.52 15.08
N PRO A 49 -14.20 18.60 15.80
CA PRO A 49 -15.41 19.34 15.49
C PRO A 49 -15.50 19.73 14.00
N GLY A 50 -16.66 19.50 13.40
CA GLY A 50 -16.90 19.83 11.98
C GLY A 50 -16.37 18.81 10.97
N TRP A 51 -15.58 17.80 11.38
CA TRP A 51 -15.03 16.79 10.47
C TRP A 51 -16.12 15.98 9.73
N SER A 52 -17.08 15.43 10.45
CA SER A 52 -18.14 14.59 9.84
C SER A 52 -18.98 15.40 8.85
N GLU A 53 -19.33 16.63 9.22
CA GLU A 53 -20.11 17.52 8.36
C GLU A 53 -19.30 17.96 7.12
N ALA A 54 -18.02 18.26 7.29
CA ALA A 54 -17.14 18.55 6.16
C ALA A 54 -17.06 17.35 5.19
N CYS A 55 -16.97 16.12 5.70
CA CYS A 55 -17.02 14.92 4.87
C CYS A 55 -18.32 14.82 4.05
N HIS A 56 -19.48 15.13 4.65
CA HIS A 56 -20.76 15.14 3.94
C HIS A 56 -20.80 16.22 2.85
N LEU A 57 -20.37 17.44 3.18
CA LEU A 57 -20.32 18.56 2.23
C LEU A 57 -19.42 18.23 1.03
N ILE A 58 -18.20 17.75 1.26
CA ILE A 58 -17.26 17.39 0.19
C ILE A 58 -17.85 16.33 -0.74
N ARG A 59 -18.50 15.29 -0.20
CA ARG A 59 -19.18 14.27 -1.01
C ARG A 59 -20.33 14.88 -1.83
N SER A 60 -21.15 15.75 -1.22
CA SER A 60 -22.25 16.41 -1.93
C SER A 60 -21.77 17.29 -3.09
N TRP A 61 -20.57 17.85 -2.99
CA TRP A 61 -19.93 18.65 -4.02
C TRP A 61 -19.18 17.83 -5.06
N LYS A 62 -19.25 16.49 -4.97
CA LYS A 62 -18.43 15.56 -5.78
C LYS A 62 -16.94 15.88 -5.67
N GLY A 63 -16.51 16.38 -4.51
CA GLY A 63 -15.11 16.59 -4.19
C GLY A 63 -14.40 15.26 -3.89
N MET A 64 -13.08 15.27 -4.00
CA MET A 64 -12.24 14.13 -3.72
C MET A 64 -11.63 14.24 -2.32
N THR A 65 -11.56 13.10 -1.64
CA THR A 65 -10.98 12.94 -0.31
C THR A 65 -9.80 11.99 -0.39
N THR A 66 -8.69 12.37 0.25
CA THR A 66 -7.56 11.48 0.51
C THR A 66 -7.40 11.34 2.01
N VAL A 67 -7.14 10.12 2.49
CA VAL A 67 -6.98 9.81 3.91
C VAL A 67 -5.54 9.37 4.17
N THR A 68 -4.99 9.75 5.32
CA THR A 68 -3.66 9.31 5.76
C THR A 68 -3.69 9.07 7.26
N THR A 69 -2.98 8.03 7.72
CA THR A 69 -2.88 7.73 9.15
C THR A 69 -1.48 8.07 9.66
N GLU A 70 -1.41 8.96 10.65
CA GLU A 70 -0.17 9.28 11.37
C GLU A 70 -0.09 8.44 12.65
N PHE A 71 0.88 7.54 12.67
CA PHE A 71 1.18 6.70 13.82
C PHE A 71 2.23 7.34 14.73
N THR A 72 2.00 7.25 16.03
CA THR A 72 2.95 7.68 17.06
C THR A 72 4.08 6.66 17.23
N PRO A 73 5.23 7.06 17.82
CA PRO A 73 6.29 6.11 18.16
C PRO A 73 5.81 4.96 19.06
N ALA A 74 4.90 5.24 20.00
CA ALA A 74 4.33 4.22 20.90
C ALA A 74 3.49 3.18 20.13
N GLU A 75 2.77 3.59 19.09
CA GLU A 75 1.96 2.67 18.27
C GLU A 75 2.84 1.76 17.40
N PHE A 76 3.97 2.26 16.91
CA PHE A 76 4.96 1.40 16.28
C PHE A 76 5.60 0.42 17.27
N ALA A 77 5.91 0.88 18.49
CA ALA A 77 6.53 0.04 19.51
C ALA A 77 5.59 -1.05 20.03
N GLY A 78 4.27 -0.82 19.99
CA GLY A 78 3.25 -1.79 20.40
C GLY A 78 2.77 -2.73 19.30
N ALA A 79 3.25 -2.59 18.06
CA ALA A 79 2.82 -3.42 16.94
C ALA A 79 3.77 -4.60 16.74
N ASP A 80 3.23 -5.83 16.82
CA ASP A 80 4.00 -7.05 16.59
C ASP A 80 4.39 -7.23 15.11
N HIS A 81 3.60 -6.62 14.22
CA HIS A 81 3.75 -6.69 12.77
C HIS A 81 3.47 -5.33 12.14
N CYS A 82 4.04 -5.10 10.95
CA CYS A 82 3.75 -3.94 10.12
C CYS A 82 3.53 -4.40 8.67
N ALA A 83 2.50 -3.89 8.01
CA ALA A 83 2.44 -3.97 6.56
C ALA A 83 3.57 -3.11 5.96
N LEU A 84 4.29 -3.68 5.00
CA LEU A 84 5.33 -3.02 4.24
C LEU A 84 4.70 -2.53 2.93
N HIS A 85 4.59 -1.22 2.76
CA HIS A 85 3.97 -0.63 1.57
C HIS A 85 5.06 0.04 0.73
N VAL A 86 5.41 -0.56 -0.42
CA VAL A 86 6.40 0.05 -1.31
C VAL A 86 5.75 1.15 -2.16
N VAL A 87 6.20 2.38 -1.94
CA VAL A 87 5.60 3.59 -2.52
C VAL A 87 6.38 4.12 -3.72
N HIS A 88 7.65 3.73 -3.88
CA HIS A 88 8.44 4.12 -5.04
C HIS A 88 8.28 3.12 -6.18
N ALA A 89 7.74 3.57 -7.31
CA ALA A 89 7.66 2.77 -8.52
C ALA A 89 8.76 3.17 -9.52
N SER A 90 9.46 2.18 -10.09
CA SER A 90 10.46 2.45 -11.13
C SER A 90 10.60 1.27 -12.09
N GLY A 91 10.62 1.56 -13.39
CA GLY A 91 10.79 0.55 -14.41
C GLY A 91 9.56 -0.35 -14.60
N TYR A 92 9.62 -1.19 -15.62
CA TYR A 92 8.53 -2.08 -16.02
C TYR A 92 9.05 -3.52 -16.13
N PRO A 93 8.22 -4.52 -15.81
CA PRO A 93 8.58 -5.91 -16.03
C PRO A 93 8.69 -6.20 -17.53
N GLN A 94 9.66 -7.04 -17.92
CA GLN A 94 9.92 -7.40 -19.31
C GLN A 94 9.36 -8.79 -19.65
N PRO A 95 8.89 -8.99 -20.90
CA PRO A 95 8.69 -7.97 -21.92
C PRO A 95 7.46 -7.09 -21.63
N GLU A 96 7.59 -5.79 -21.87
CA GLU A 96 6.52 -4.81 -21.60
C GLU A 96 5.36 -4.94 -22.59
N GLN A 97 5.70 -5.29 -23.84
CA GLN A 97 4.75 -5.34 -24.95
C GLN A 97 3.60 -6.29 -24.62
N ASP A 98 2.38 -5.78 -24.78
CA ASP A 98 1.12 -6.49 -24.56
C ASP A 98 1.00 -7.17 -23.17
N PHE A 99 1.71 -6.65 -22.15
CA PHE A 99 1.80 -7.25 -20.82
C PHE A 99 2.33 -8.70 -20.82
N SER A 100 3.10 -9.09 -21.84
CA SER A 100 3.62 -10.47 -22.02
C SER A 100 4.58 -10.92 -20.93
N PHE A 101 5.11 -10.02 -20.10
CA PHE A 101 5.81 -10.39 -18.87
C PHE A 101 4.99 -11.35 -17.99
N ARG A 102 3.64 -11.28 -18.03
CA ARG A 102 2.77 -12.14 -17.23
C ARG A 102 2.97 -13.61 -17.60
N GLU A 103 3.00 -13.93 -18.88
CA GLU A 103 3.22 -15.30 -19.37
C GLU A 103 4.64 -15.80 -19.09
N ARG A 104 5.59 -14.89 -18.83
CA ARG A 104 6.97 -15.22 -18.50
C ARG A 104 7.17 -15.47 -17.01
N ALA A 105 6.63 -14.59 -16.17
CA ALA A 105 6.87 -14.61 -14.73
C ALA A 105 5.84 -15.45 -13.96
N TYR A 106 4.62 -15.61 -14.49
CA TYR A 106 3.50 -16.21 -13.79
C TYR A 106 2.95 -17.46 -14.49
N ASP A 107 2.52 -18.43 -13.69
CA ASP A 107 1.51 -19.41 -14.09
C ASP A 107 0.14 -18.73 -14.08
N LEU A 108 -0.50 -18.72 -15.26
CA LEU A 108 -1.80 -18.11 -15.51
C LEU A 108 -2.94 -19.15 -15.59
N SER A 109 -2.68 -20.43 -15.30
CA SER A 109 -3.68 -21.52 -15.35
C SER A 109 -4.96 -21.21 -14.58
N ASN A 110 -4.83 -20.49 -13.46
CA ASN A 110 -5.93 -20.10 -12.58
C ASN A 110 -6.30 -18.62 -12.69
N TRP A 111 -5.73 -17.90 -13.66
CA TRP A 111 -5.92 -16.47 -13.82
C TRP A 111 -7.32 -16.12 -14.30
N CYS A 112 -7.94 -15.14 -13.66
CA CYS A 112 -9.27 -14.66 -14.03
C CYS A 112 -9.18 -13.34 -14.78
N SER A 113 -9.52 -13.32 -16.08
CA SER A 113 -9.49 -12.07 -16.85
C SER A 113 -10.50 -11.01 -16.42
N LYS A 114 -11.47 -11.35 -15.56
CA LYS A 114 -12.43 -10.37 -15.02
C LYS A 114 -11.86 -9.58 -13.85
N CYS A 115 -11.09 -10.20 -12.96
CA CYS A 115 -10.61 -9.55 -11.75
C CYS A 115 -9.08 -9.54 -11.59
N GLY A 116 -8.34 -10.13 -12.53
CA GLY A 116 -6.87 -10.18 -12.50
C GLY A 116 -6.26 -11.23 -11.57
N GLU A 117 -7.09 -11.94 -10.80
CA GLU A 117 -6.67 -12.85 -9.72
C GLU A 117 -6.27 -14.24 -10.18
N GLY A 118 -5.44 -14.91 -9.36
CA GLY A 118 -5.10 -16.33 -9.52
C GLY A 118 -3.86 -16.62 -10.37
N ALA A 119 -3.09 -15.59 -10.73
CA ALA A 119 -1.74 -15.77 -11.23
C ALA A 119 -0.79 -16.12 -10.08
N VAL A 120 0.17 -17.02 -10.31
CA VAL A 120 1.19 -17.39 -9.32
C VAL A 120 2.57 -17.19 -9.93
N GLN A 121 3.46 -16.45 -9.28
CA GLN A 121 4.81 -16.25 -9.81
C GLN A 121 5.57 -17.59 -9.78
N VAL A 122 6.10 -18.00 -10.93
CA VAL A 122 6.86 -19.26 -11.11
C VAL A 122 8.24 -19.03 -11.72
N ALA A 123 8.56 -17.80 -12.13
CA ALA A 123 9.86 -17.45 -12.67
C ALA A 123 10.31 -16.04 -12.19
N PRO A 124 11.61 -15.73 -12.28
CA PRO A 124 12.14 -14.41 -11.94
C PRO A 124 11.53 -13.29 -12.78
N PHE A 125 11.37 -12.10 -12.18
CA PHE A 125 11.06 -10.92 -12.97
C PHE A 125 12.26 -10.52 -13.82
N ARG A 126 11.98 -10.15 -15.07
CA ARG A 126 12.94 -9.50 -15.96
C ARG A 126 12.75 -8.00 -15.96
N ILE A 127 13.84 -7.27 -15.97
CA ILE A 127 13.85 -5.80 -16.00
C ILE A 127 14.89 -5.29 -16.99
N LYS A 128 14.72 -4.04 -17.43
CA LYS A 128 15.82 -3.28 -18.04
C LYS A 128 16.76 -2.84 -16.90
N ARG A 129 18.07 -2.84 -17.13
CA ARG A 129 19.11 -2.46 -16.13
C ARG A 129 19.04 -1.00 -15.63
N SER A 130 18.02 -0.24 -16.02
CA SER A 130 17.88 1.19 -15.78
C SER A 130 16.87 1.52 -14.68
N LEU A 131 16.82 0.74 -13.58
CA LEU A 131 15.97 1.09 -12.45
C LEU A 131 16.48 2.37 -11.78
N LYS A 132 15.58 3.35 -11.61
CA LYS A 132 15.90 4.63 -11.00
C LYS A 132 15.60 4.56 -9.51
N TRP A 133 16.58 4.13 -8.71
CA TRP A 133 16.49 4.08 -7.25
C TRP A 133 16.43 5.46 -6.61
N GLY A 134 17.20 6.42 -7.14
CA GLY A 134 17.34 7.74 -6.51
C GLY A 134 17.89 7.60 -5.08
N ARG A 135 17.08 7.99 -4.10
CA ARG A 135 17.42 7.92 -2.67
C ARG A 135 16.79 6.71 -1.96
N ASN A 136 16.11 5.86 -2.71
CA ASN A 136 15.28 4.77 -2.19
C ASN A 136 16.04 3.45 -2.16
N ALA A 137 15.76 2.66 -1.13
CA ALA A 137 16.25 1.31 -0.91
C ALA A 137 15.27 0.25 -1.44
N PHE A 138 13.98 0.56 -1.41
CA PHE A 138 12.89 -0.28 -1.92
C PHE A 138 12.27 0.33 -3.17
N LEU A 139 11.82 -0.52 -4.09
CA LEU A 139 10.94 -0.13 -5.19
C LEU A 139 10.01 -1.27 -5.61
N LYS A 140 8.95 -0.91 -6.33
CA LYS A 140 8.12 -1.83 -7.10
C LYS A 140 8.21 -1.51 -8.58
N LEU A 141 7.93 -2.49 -9.43
CA LEU A 141 7.79 -2.23 -10.86
C LEU A 141 6.41 -1.66 -11.14
N HIS A 142 6.29 -0.83 -12.18
CA HIS A 142 4.97 -0.48 -12.69
C HIS A 142 4.23 -1.76 -13.12
N TRP A 143 2.90 -1.80 -12.88
CA TRP A 143 2.00 -2.94 -13.15
C TRP A 143 2.13 -4.15 -12.21
N VAL A 144 3.05 -4.13 -11.24
CA VAL A 144 3.25 -5.22 -10.29
C VAL A 144 3.18 -4.69 -8.86
N GLU A 145 2.10 -5.05 -8.16
CA GLU A 145 1.82 -4.53 -6.81
C GLU A 145 2.40 -5.41 -5.68
N GLU A 146 2.61 -6.70 -5.91
CA GLU A 146 2.99 -7.68 -4.88
C GLU A 146 4.47 -8.09 -4.88
N ALA A 147 5.26 -7.60 -5.85
CA ALA A 147 6.69 -7.89 -5.95
C ALA A 147 7.53 -6.68 -5.55
N TYR A 148 8.28 -6.83 -4.46
CA TYR A 148 9.11 -5.76 -3.90
C TYR A 148 10.57 -6.03 -4.18
N PHE A 149 11.26 -5.00 -4.65
CA PHE A 149 12.65 -5.06 -5.08
C PHE A 149 13.51 -4.20 -4.16
N VAL A 150 14.70 -4.72 -3.84
CA VAL A 150 15.66 -4.08 -2.95
C VAL A 150 17.04 -4.15 -3.59
N GLN A 151 17.88 -3.14 -3.38
CA GLN A 151 19.29 -3.22 -3.77
C GLN A 151 19.97 -4.39 -3.06
N THR A 152 20.78 -5.19 -3.77
CA THR A 152 21.41 -6.39 -3.19
C THR A 152 22.24 -6.07 -1.95
N SER A 153 22.97 -4.94 -1.96
CA SER A 153 23.76 -4.47 -0.81
C SER A 153 22.89 -4.17 0.41
N VAL A 154 21.77 -3.48 0.22
CA VAL A 154 20.81 -3.15 1.28
C VAL A 154 20.18 -4.41 1.86
N TRP A 155 19.78 -5.36 1.01
CA TRP A 155 19.24 -6.64 1.48
C TRP A 155 20.29 -7.40 2.31
N ALA A 156 21.52 -7.50 1.82
CA ALA A 156 22.60 -8.21 2.50
C ALA A 156 22.95 -7.58 3.85
N GLU A 157 22.98 -6.24 3.94
CA GLU A 157 23.36 -5.50 5.14
C GLU A 157 22.25 -5.52 6.21
N HIS A 158 20.99 -5.34 5.82
CA HIS A 158 19.92 -5.04 6.78
C HIS A 158 18.85 -6.12 6.90
N LEU A 159 18.68 -7.01 5.92
CA LEU A 159 17.54 -7.94 5.86
C LEU A 159 17.94 -9.41 5.91
N ALA A 160 19.10 -9.77 5.35
CA ALA A 160 19.53 -11.17 5.22
C ALA A 160 19.70 -11.87 6.58
N SER A 161 20.34 -11.22 7.55
CA SER A 161 20.54 -11.76 8.90
C SER A 161 19.24 -11.92 9.70
N LEU A 162 18.16 -11.28 9.25
CA LEU A 162 16.82 -11.39 9.85
C LEU A 162 16.01 -12.55 9.26
N GLY A 163 16.59 -13.34 8.35
CA GLY A 163 15.93 -14.48 7.72
C GLY A 163 15.03 -14.11 6.53
N ILE A 164 15.14 -12.90 5.99
CA ILE A 164 14.40 -12.49 4.78
C ILE A 164 15.03 -13.14 3.55
N ALA A 165 14.32 -14.11 2.97
CA ALA A 165 14.73 -14.73 1.71
C ALA A 165 14.59 -13.77 0.52
N ARG A 166 15.31 -14.08 -0.56
CA ARG A 166 15.30 -13.32 -1.80
C ARG A 166 15.11 -14.23 -3.01
N LEU A 167 14.51 -13.69 -4.06
CA LEU A 167 14.41 -14.27 -5.39
C LEU A 167 15.33 -13.50 -6.34
N PRO A 168 15.93 -14.17 -7.34
CA PRO A 168 16.76 -13.51 -8.33
C PRO A 168 15.90 -12.59 -9.22
N VAL A 169 16.57 -11.62 -9.83
CA VAL A 169 15.99 -10.72 -10.84
C VAL A 169 16.86 -10.81 -12.07
N GLU A 170 16.27 -10.85 -13.24
CA GLU A 170 16.98 -11.04 -14.51
C GLU A 170 16.97 -9.75 -15.35
N ASP A 171 17.97 -9.60 -16.23
CA ASP A 171 17.91 -8.62 -17.31
C ASP A 171 16.99 -9.10 -18.46
N SER A 172 16.78 -8.25 -19.47
CA SER A 172 15.90 -8.58 -20.60
C SER A 172 16.36 -9.81 -21.42
N ARG A 173 17.62 -10.26 -21.26
CA ARG A 173 18.17 -11.46 -21.92
C ARG A 173 18.05 -12.71 -21.05
N GLY A 174 17.66 -12.55 -19.78
CA GLY A 174 17.56 -13.65 -18.81
C GLY A 174 18.79 -13.84 -17.93
N GLU A 175 19.74 -12.91 -17.97
CA GLU A 175 20.93 -12.97 -17.10
C GLU A 175 20.59 -12.42 -15.72
N VAL A 176 20.97 -13.14 -14.66
CA VAL A 176 20.74 -12.69 -13.28
C VAL A 176 21.51 -11.41 -12.99
N LEU A 177 20.83 -10.45 -12.39
CA LEU A 177 21.39 -9.18 -11.94
C LEU A 177 21.94 -9.32 -10.52
N ASP A 178 23.08 -8.68 -10.28
CA ASP A 178 23.82 -8.72 -9.02
C ASP A 178 23.48 -7.54 -8.10
N ASP A 179 22.92 -6.45 -8.63
CA ASP A 179 22.65 -5.20 -7.92
C ASP A 179 21.22 -5.07 -7.38
N VAL A 180 20.31 -5.97 -7.78
CA VAL A 180 18.91 -5.98 -7.33
C VAL A 180 18.41 -7.38 -7.03
N VAL A 181 17.57 -7.49 -6.01
CA VAL A 181 16.87 -8.71 -5.61
C VAL A 181 15.38 -8.42 -5.46
N GLN A 182 14.56 -9.44 -5.67
CA GLN A 182 13.16 -9.41 -5.24
C GLN A 182 13.10 -10.03 -3.83
N LEU A 183 12.33 -9.44 -2.92
CA LEU A 183 12.02 -10.10 -1.65
C LEU A 183 11.12 -11.31 -1.89
N ASP A 184 11.49 -12.45 -1.32
CA ASP A 184 10.56 -13.59 -1.29
C ASP A 184 9.33 -13.18 -0.45
N PRO A 185 8.10 -13.27 -0.99
CA PRO A 185 6.89 -12.87 -0.26
C PRO A 185 6.54 -13.80 0.91
N GLY A 186 7.28 -14.88 1.15
CA GLY A 186 7.10 -15.78 2.28
C GLY A 186 5.83 -16.64 2.18
N PRO A 187 5.32 -17.19 3.28
CA PRO A 187 4.05 -17.92 3.29
C PRO A 187 2.84 -16.98 3.14
N ALA A 188 1.71 -17.52 2.70
CA ALA A 188 0.43 -16.80 2.72
C ALA A 188 -0.29 -17.05 4.07
N LEU A 189 -0.59 -15.99 4.82
CA LEU A 189 -1.22 -16.08 6.15
C LEU A 189 -2.50 -15.24 6.24
N PRO A 190 -3.56 -15.75 6.89
CA PRO A 190 -4.81 -15.01 7.02
C PRO A 190 -4.65 -13.81 7.96
N LEU A 191 -5.20 -12.68 7.55
CA LEU A 191 -5.41 -11.50 8.39
C LEU A 191 -6.80 -11.52 9.06
N SER A 192 -6.89 -10.97 10.26
CA SER A 192 -8.13 -10.65 10.97
C SER A 192 -8.70 -9.36 10.40
N LEU A 193 -9.49 -9.49 9.35
CA LEU A 193 -10.33 -8.40 8.87
C LEU A 193 -11.53 -8.31 9.81
N GLU A 194 -11.89 -7.09 10.23
CA GLU A 194 -13.24 -6.84 10.77
C GLU A 194 -14.27 -7.18 9.69
N GLU A 195 -15.58 -7.04 9.95
CA GLU A 195 -16.67 -7.42 9.03
C GLU A 195 -16.73 -6.60 7.71
N GLU A 196 -15.60 -6.33 7.08
CA GLU A 196 -15.49 -5.73 5.77
C GLU A 196 -16.06 -6.67 4.71
N GLU A 197 -17.12 -6.19 4.06
CA GLU A 197 -17.71 -6.85 2.90
C GLU A 197 -16.70 -6.83 1.74
N GLY A 198 -15.98 -7.93 1.57
CA GLY A 198 -15.14 -8.14 0.41
C GLY A 198 -15.96 -8.17 -0.88
N ILE A 199 -15.38 -7.64 -1.96
CA ILE A 199 -15.97 -7.60 -3.29
C ILE A 199 -15.78 -8.95 -3.96
N ARG A 200 -16.87 -9.68 -4.15
CA ARG A 200 -16.86 -10.98 -4.84
C ARG A 200 -16.84 -10.82 -6.37
N CYS A 201 -15.90 -11.48 -7.03
CA CYS A 201 -15.85 -11.54 -8.48
C CYS A 201 -16.97 -12.44 -9.03
N GLY A 202 -17.90 -11.87 -9.80
CA GLY A 202 -18.97 -12.64 -10.44
C GLY A 202 -18.54 -13.61 -11.57
N ARG A 203 -17.23 -13.85 -11.78
CA ARG A 203 -16.73 -14.84 -12.75
C ARG A 203 -16.00 -16.00 -12.08
N CYS A 204 -15.03 -15.73 -11.20
CA CYS A 204 -14.27 -16.78 -10.52
C CYS A 204 -14.69 -17.01 -9.05
N GLY A 205 -15.62 -16.20 -8.53
CA GLY A 205 -16.11 -16.32 -7.15
C GLY A 205 -15.13 -15.88 -6.07
N ARG A 206 -13.86 -15.56 -6.42
CA ARG A 206 -12.85 -15.05 -5.47
C ARG A 206 -13.27 -13.72 -4.90
N VAL A 207 -12.87 -13.48 -3.66
CA VAL A 207 -13.14 -12.25 -2.90
C VAL A 207 -11.87 -11.42 -2.86
N ARG A 208 -12.01 -10.12 -3.08
CA ARG A 208 -10.97 -9.12 -2.85
C ARG A 208 -11.48 -8.06 -1.89
N TYR A 209 -10.57 -7.39 -1.21
CA TYR A 209 -10.89 -6.30 -0.29
C TYR A 209 -10.40 -4.98 -0.89
N PRO A 210 -11.07 -3.85 -0.64
CA PRO A 210 -10.50 -2.55 -0.94
C PRO A 210 -9.13 -2.39 -0.29
N TRP A 211 -8.27 -1.53 -0.83
CA TRP A 211 -7.02 -1.21 -0.15
C TRP A 211 -7.30 -0.64 1.23
N HIS A 212 -6.48 -1.02 2.21
CA HIS A 212 -6.58 -0.47 3.56
C HIS A 212 -6.10 0.98 3.54
N GLU A 213 -7.00 1.92 3.81
CA GLU A 213 -6.75 3.36 3.63
C GLU A 213 -6.64 4.16 4.94
N ARG A 214 -7.06 3.60 6.08
CA ARG A 214 -7.14 4.34 7.35
C ARG A 214 -6.96 3.45 8.59
N GLY A 215 -6.46 4.03 9.68
CA GLY A 215 -6.32 3.31 10.96
C GLY A 215 -5.24 2.22 10.90
N PHE A 216 -5.13 1.37 11.92
CA PHE A 216 -4.19 0.25 11.92
C PHE A 216 -4.46 -0.75 10.80
N PHE A 217 -3.41 -1.34 10.24
CA PHE A 217 -3.56 -2.41 9.24
C PHE A 217 -4.10 -3.68 9.92
N PRO A 218 -4.87 -4.54 9.24
CA PRO A 218 -5.32 -5.80 9.81
C PRO A 218 -4.16 -6.67 10.31
N ALA A 219 -4.29 -7.20 11.53
CA ALA A 219 -3.31 -8.09 12.14
C ALA A 219 -3.43 -9.52 11.59
N PRO A 220 -2.36 -10.33 11.58
CA PRO A 220 -2.49 -11.76 11.28
C PRO A 220 -3.36 -12.45 12.34
N VAL A 221 -4.15 -13.45 11.93
CA VAL A 221 -5.04 -14.22 12.84
C VAL A 221 -4.23 -15.00 13.89
N LEU A 222 -3.04 -15.43 13.51
CA LEU A 222 -2.05 -16.05 14.39
C LEU A 222 -0.86 -15.09 14.52
N SER A 223 -0.01 -15.28 15.52
CA SER A 223 1.27 -14.58 15.63
C SER A 223 2.37 -15.43 14.96
N PRO A 224 2.67 -15.24 13.67
CA PRO A 224 3.66 -16.05 13.00
C PRO A 224 5.09 -15.71 13.44
N GLU A 225 5.92 -16.73 13.62
CA GLU A 225 7.36 -16.55 13.83
C GLU A 225 8.13 -16.52 12.49
N VAL A 226 7.60 -15.80 11.49
CA VAL A 226 8.32 -15.54 10.23
C VAL A 226 8.63 -14.06 10.06
N PRO A 227 9.80 -13.70 9.51
CA PRO A 227 10.22 -12.31 9.43
C PRO A 227 9.41 -11.50 8.40
N LEU A 228 8.86 -12.18 7.40
CA LEU A 228 8.01 -11.63 6.34
C LEU A 228 7.04 -12.70 5.84
N PHE A 229 5.80 -12.28 5.57
CA PHE A 229 4.78 -13.09 4.92
C PHE A 229 3.90 -12.22 4.03
N ARG A 230 3.07 -12.86 3.21
CA ARG A 230 2.01 -12.18 2.46
C ARG A 230 0.64 -12.50 3.06
N SER A 231 -0.29 -11.57 3.02
CA SER A 231 -1.68 -11.83 3.41
C SER A 231 -2.29 -12.95 2.55
N ALA A 232 -3.20 -13.76 3.10
CA ALA A 232 -4.01 -14.68 2.30
C ALA A 232 -5.09 -13.91 1.53
N GLN A 233 -5.58 -12.82 2.12
CA GLN A 233 -6.49 -11.89 1.49
C GLN A 233 -5.78 -11.09 0.40
N ARG A 234 -6.54 -10.72 -0.63
CA ARG A 234 -6.10 -9.91 -1.77
C ARG A 234 -6.74 -8.54 -1.66
N PHE A 235 -5.94 -7.49 -1.77
CA PHE A 235 -6.38 -6.11 -1.67
C PHE A 235 -6.26 -5.42 -3.03
N GLY A 236 -7.29 -4.65 -3.40
CA GLY A 236 -7.25 -3.78 -4.57
C GLY A 236 -8.57 -3.56 -5.28
N VAL A 237 -8.48 -3.01 -6.49
CA VAL A 237 -9.62 -2.57 -7.30
C VAL A 237 -9.53 -3.13 -8.71
N GLU A 238 -10.68 -3.44 -9.31
CA GLU A 238 -10.80 -3.83 -10.72
C GLU A 238 -9.88 -4.99 -11.17
N HIS A 239 -8.83 -4.71 -11.94
CA HIS A 239 -7.89 -5.72 -12.46
C HIS A 239 -6.55 -5.73 -11.72
N GLN A 240 -6.46 -4.96 -10.63
CA GLN A 240 -5.27 -4.80 -9.83
C GLN A 240 -5.56 -5.22 -8.40
N SER A 241 -4.95 -6.31 -7.99
CA SER A 241 -5.16 -6.90 -6.68
C SER A 241 -3.88 -7.63 -6.32
N ALA A 242 -3.47 -7.50 -5.07
CA ALA A 242 -2.22 -8.07 -4.58
C ALA A 242 -2.39 -8.54 -3.14
N ASN A 243 -1.56 -9.49 -2.74
CA ASN A 243 -1.38 -9.74 -1.32
C ASN A 243 -0.63 -8.56 -0.70
N ALA A 244 -1.02 -8.13 0.49
CA ALA A 244 -0.21 -7.22 1.28
C ALA A 244 1.01 -7.98 1.80
N ILE A 245 2.18 -7.34 1.78
CA ILE A 245 3.39 -7.89 2.39
C ILE A 245 3.47 -7.36 3.82
N VAL A 246 3.65 -8.25 4.77
CA VAL A 246 3.69 -7.94 6.20
C VAL A 246 5.01 -8.44 6.77
N VAL A 247 5.65 -7.62 7.59
CA VAL A 247 6.93 -7.89 8.23
C VAL A 247 6.79 -7.90 9.74
N SER A 248 7.64 -8.68 10.41
CA SER A 248 7.75 -8.69 11.88
C SER A 248 8.21 -7.33 12.43
N ALA A 249 7.94 -7.07 13.71
CA ALA A 249 8.43 -5.89 14.42
C ALA A 249 9.95 -5.71 14.31
N THR A 250 10.72 -6.80 14.37
CA THR A 250 12.19 -6.79 14.23
C THR A 250 12.62 -6.25 12.87
N VAL A 251 11.98 -6.71 11.79
CA VAL A 251 12.28 -6.26 10.42
C VAL A 251 11.83 -4.81 10.23
N ALA A 252 10.66 -4.44 10.74
CA ALA A 252 10.18 -3.06 10.72
C ALA A 252 11.14 -2.10 11.44
N ALA A 253 11.67 -2.51 12.60
CA ALA A 253 12.67 -1.76 13.35
C ALA A 253 13.99 -1.62 12.59
N ALA A 254 14.47 -2.67 11.91
CA ALA A 254 15.67 -2.61 11.09
C ALA A 254 15.53 -1.62 9.91
N ILE A 255 14.39 -1.68 9.20
CA ILE A 255 14.08 -0.75 8.09
C ILE A 255 14.08 0.70 8.58
N LYS A 256 13.42 0.97 9.72
CA LYS A 256 13.37 2.31 10.33
C LYS A 256 14.72 2.78 10.85
N GLY A 257 15.43 1.93 11.59
CA GLY A 257 16.70 2.25 12.23
C GLY A 257 17.79 2.59 11.20
N ALA A 258 17.80 1.90 10.06
CA ALA A 258 18.69 2.20 8.95
C ALA A 258 18.21 3.35 8.05
N GLY A 259 17.01 3.90 8.29
CA GLY A 259 16.45 5.00 7.49
C GLY A 259 16.20 4.61 6.03
N LEU A 260 15.85 3.34 5.77
CA LEU A 260 15.63 2.83 4.42
C LEU A 260 14.38 3.47 3.81
N ARG A 261 14.51 3.98 2.58
CA ARG A 261 13.46 4.74 1.88
C ARG A 261 12.83 3.95 0.73
N GLY A 262 11.72 4.45 0.20
CA GLY A 262 10.97 3.81 -0.89
C GLY A 262 9.88 2.85 -0.42
N ALA A 263 9.80 2.62 0.90
CA ALA A 263 8.71 1.91 1.54
C ALA A 263 8.20 2.69 2.76
N GLU A 264 6.94 2.50 3.07
CA GLU A 264 6.26 2.94 4.28
C GLU A 264 5.92 1.71 5.12
N LEU A 265 5.98 1.88 6.44
CA LEU A 265 5.58 0.84 7.39
C LEU A 265 4.27 1.26 8.04
N TRP A 266 3.29 0.37 7.97
CA TRP A 266 1.97 0.58 8.50
C TRP A 266 1.72 -0.42 9.64
N PRO A 267 1.68 0.02 10.91
CA PRO A 267 1.46 -0.85 12.06
C PRO A 267 0.17 -1.67 11.91
N CYS A 268 0.26 -2.97 12.15
CA CYS A 268 -0.91 -3.80 12.32
C CYS A 268 -1.61 -3.50 13.65
N VAL A 269 -2.90 -3.85 13.77
CA VAL A 269 -3.65 -3.73 15.03
C VAL A 269 -2.87 -4.44 16.15
N PRO A 270 -2.58 -3.76 17.27
CA PRO A 270 -1.87 -4.38 18.39
C PRO A 270 -2.67 -5.53 19.01
N SER A 271 -1.98 -6.62 19.37
CA SER A 271 -2.57 -7.78 20.05
C SER A 271 -3.35 -7.40 21.32
N THR A 272 -2.92 -6.33 22.00
CA THR A 272 -3.60 -5.80 23.21
C THR A 272 -4.96 -5.15 22.94
N GLN A 273 -5.19 -4.66 21.71
CA GLN A 273 -6.50 -4.11 21.32
C GLN A 273 -7.47 -5.21 20.86
N ILE A 274 -6.96 -6.28 20.25
CA ILE A 274 -7.77 -7.44 19.84
C ILE A 274 -8.43 -8.14 21.05
N ALA A 275 -7.75 -8.19 22.19
CA ALA A 275 -8.28 -8.79 23.42
C ALA A 275 -9.35 -7.93 24.14
N GLY A 276 -9.53 -6.66 23.74
CA GLY A 276 -10.44 -5.70 24.38
C GLY A 276 -11.87 -5.73 23.85
N ASP A 277 -12.05 -6.01 22.56
CA ASP A 277 -13.37 -6.02 21.88
C ASP A 277 -14.08 -7.38 21.93
N GLY A 278 -13.50 -8.36 22.64
CA GLY A 278 -14.05 -9.70 22.85
C GLY A 278 -14.86 -9.87 24.14
N ARG A 279 -15.46 -8.81 24.70
CA ARG A 279 -16.36 -8.89 25.88
C ARG A 279 -17.68 -8.17 25.66
#